data_AF-A0A821HVY5-F1
#
_entry.id   AF-A0A821HVY5-F1
#
_cell.length_a   1.000
_cell.length_b   1.000
_cell.length_c   1.000
_cell.angle_alpha   90.00
_cell.angle_beta   90.00
_cell.angle_gamma   90.00
#
_symmetry.space_group_name_H-M   'P 1'
#
loop_
_entity.id
_entity.type
_entity.pdbx_description
1 polymer ?
#
loop_
_entity_poly.entity_id
_entity_poly.type
_entity_poly.pdbx_seq_one_letter_code
_entity_poly.pdbx_strand_id
1 'polypeptide(L)'
;MSQFQRIVSSIETFTDIDECVDFLTDIKDQQVFFIVSDKTSETFVPLIHDVPQIDSIYIFYDNVVNHEQNMKEWRKVKAVVNDISFICDQLKQNTRQCELNLIPISIVSASSVVDLNELDQSFMYSQLLKETLLEMKYDDKAKKEFVDFCRVLYSDNNVQLGIIDEFERDYHLHSPIW
;
A
#
# COMPACT_ATOMS: atom_id res chain seq x y z
N MET A 1 -17.81 -11.87 2.26
CA MET A 1 -16.97 -11.58 1.09
C MET A 1 -16.92 -10.06 0.90
N SER A 2 -15.85 -9.43 1.36
CA SER A 2 -15.49 -8.03 1.07
C SER A 2 -14.04 -7.84 1.53
N GLN A 3 -13.10 -8.52 0.85
CA GLN A 3 -11.66 -8.48 1.15
C GLN A 3 -10.94 -7.44 0.28
N PHE A 4 -11.55 -6.28 0.05
CA PHE A 4 -10.79 -5.11 -0.38
C PHE A 4 -10.61 -4.26 0.86
N GLN A 5 -9.57 -4.58 1.62
CA GLN A 5 -9.19 -3.84 2.80
C GLN A 5 -8.92 -2.39 2.41
N ARG A 6 -9.65 -1.50 3.08
CA ARG A 6 -9.36 -0.07 3.20
C ARG A 6 -7.85 0.06 3.50
N ILE A 7 -7.05 0.59 2.57
CA ILE A 7 -5.71 1.09 2.93
C ILE A 7 -5.96 2.36 3.73
N VAL A 8 -6.27 2.22 5.01
CA VAL A 8 -6.11 3.31 5.94
C VAL A 8 -4.69 3.17 6.46
N SER A 9 -3.78 3.94 5.87
CA SER A 9 -2.51 4.21 6.50
C SER A 9 -2.80 5.04 7.76
N SER A 10 -2.95 4.38 8.90
CA SER A 10 -2.95 5.05 10.21
C SER A 10 -1.52 5.22 10.69
N ILE A 11 -1.25 6.35 11.34
CA ILE A 11 0.02 6.62 12.01
C ILE A 11 -0.29 6.61 13.49
N GLU A 12 0.22 5.59 14.18
CA GLU A 12 0.13 5.47 15.64
C GLU A 12 1.49 5.80 16.24
N THR A 13 1.50 6.60 17.32
CA THR A 13 2.71 6.97 18.04
C THR A 13 2.60 6.54 19.48
N PHE A 14 3.67 5.94 19.99
CA PHE A 14 3.71 5.41 21.36
C PHE A 14 4.92 5.99 22.09
N THR A 15 4.70 6.37 23.34
CA THR A 15 5.78 6.74 24.27
C THR A 15 6.04 5.66 25.32
N ASP A 16 5.07 4.76 25.51
CA ASP A 16 5.15 3.62 26.41
C ASP A 16 5.42 2.33 25.62
N ILE A 17 6.32 1.50 26.14
CA ILE A 17 6.79 0.28 25.50
C ILE A 17 5.71 -0.81 25.56
N ASP A 18 5.05 -0.96 26.71
CA ASP A 18 4.08 -2.01 26.93
C ASP A 18 2.82 -1.75 26.09
N GLU A 19 2.35 -0.50 26.05
CA GLU A 19 1.23 -0.09 25.19
C GLU A 19 1.51 -0.36 23.70
N CYS A 20 2.74 -0.11 23.26
CA CYS A 20 3.15 -0.36 21.88
C CYS A 20 3.17 -1.86 21.55
N VAL A 21 3.69 -2.69 22.46
CA VAL A 21 3.73 -4.15 22.28
C VAL A 21 2.31 -4.71 22.27
N ASP A 22 1.46 -4.30 23.20
CA ASP A 22 0.06 -4.72 23.28
C ASP A 22 -0.65 -4.41 21.96
N PHE A 23 -0.52 -3.19 21.45
CA PHE A 23 -1.06 -2.78 20.16
C PHE A 23 -0.56 -3.67 19.00
N LEU A 24 0.75 -3.92 18.92
CA LEU A 24 1.35 -4.76 17.88
C LEU A 24 0.84 -6.21 17.94
N THR A 25 0.55 -6.73 19.13
CA THR A 25 0.04 -8.10 19.32
C THR A 25 -1.46 -8.24 19.05
N ASP A 26 -2.23 -7.16 19.19
CA ASP A 26 -3.68 -7.16 18.97
C ASP A 26 -4.07 -7.00 17.49
N ILE A 27 -3.18 -6.45 16.66
CA ILE A 27 -3.38 -6.32 15.22
C ILE A 27 -3.38 -7.71 14.55
N LYS A 28 -4.39 -7.99 13.73
CA LYS A 28 -4.53 -9.29 13.03
C LYS A 28 -4.38 -9.20 11.52
N ASP A 29 -5.00 -8.20 10.90
CA ASP A 29 -5.17 -8.15 9.45
C ASP A 29 -4.45 -6.96 8.80
N GLN A 30 -3.39 -6.44 9.42
CA GLN A 30 -2.62 -5.29 8.90
C GLN A 30 -1.12 -5.59 8.92
N GLN A 31 -0.40 -5.05 7.93
CA GLN A 31 1.06 -4.97 7.95
C GLN A 31 1.51 -3.66 8.58
N VAL A 32 2.56 -3.74 9.40
CA VAL A 32 3.11 -2.61 10.14
C VAL A 32 4.50 -2.27 9.61
N PHE A 33 4.69 -1.00 9.28
CA PHE A 33 6.01 -0.39 9.12
C PHE A 33 6.36 0.31 10.43
N PHE A 34 7.35 -0.21 11.14
CA PHE A 34 7.68 0.27 12.48
C PHE A 34 8.87 1.23 12.44
N ILE A 35 8.76 2.38 13.12
CA ILE A 35 9.86 3.36 13.26
C ILE A 35 10.17 3.49 14.75
N VAL A 36 11.43 3.27 15.12
CA VAL A 36 11.87 3.34 16.52
C VAL A 36 13.04 4.31 16.66
N SER A 37 13.05 5.06 17.76
CA SER A 37 14.20 5.91 18.10
C SER A 37 15.36 5.06 18.61
N ASP A 38 16.59 5.43 18.26
CA ASP A 38 17.79 4.66 18.57
C ASP A 38 18.03 4.43 20.07
N LYS A 39 17.68 5.41 20.92
CA LYS A 39 17.83 5.30 22.38
C LYS A 39 17.09 4.11 23.00
N THR A 40 16.09 3.59 22.32
CA THR A 40 15.22 2.49 22.76
C THR A 40 15.34 1.25 21.87
N SER A 41 16.13 1.32 20.78
CA SER A 41 16.14 0.32 19.72
C SER A 41 16.79 -0.99 20.17
N GLU A 42 17.90 -0.93 20.91
CA GLU A 42 18.65 -2.11 21.38
C GLU A 42 17.83 -3.01 22.32
N THR A 43 16.92 -2.42 23.10
CA THR A 43 16.05 -3.16 24.03
C THR A 43 14.76 -3.62 23.36
N PHE A 44 14.23 -2.82 22.43
CA PHE A 44 12.90 -3.04 21.87
C PHE A 44 12.91 -3.99 20.66
N VAL A 45 13.89 -3.88 19.76
CA VAL A 45 13.96 -4.72 18.55
C VAL A 45 13.96 -6.22 18.89
N PRO A 46 14.70 -6.72 19.90
CA PRO A 46 14.63 -8.12 20.30
C PRO A 46 13.24 -8.59 20.76
N LEU A 47 12.38 -7.69 21.28
CA LEU A 47 11.03 -8.05 21.73
C LEU A 47 10.05 -8.17 20.56
N ILE A 48 10.22 -7.35 19.52
CA ILE A 48 9.25 -7.23 18.42
C ILE A 48 9.69 -7.87 17.09
N HIS A 49 10.96 -8.26 16.94
CA HIS A 49 11.46 -8.76 15.66
C HIS A 49 10.70 -9.98 15.12
N ASP A 50 10.14 -10.81 15.99
CA ASP A 50 9.38 -12.00 15.60
C ASP A 50 7.89 -11.75 15.36
N VAL A 51 7.37 -10.55 15.65
CA VAL A 51 5.95 -10.21 15.46
C VAL A 51 5.59 -10.32 13.97
N PRO A 52 4.69 -11.25 13.56
CA PRO A 52 4.39 -11.52 12.15
C PRO A 52 3.87 -10.32 11.36
N GLN A 53 3.15 -9.42 12.03
CA GLN A 53 2.52 -8.24 11.46
C GLN A 53 3.53 -7.18 11.05
N ILE A 54 4.73 -7.19 11.64
CA ILE A 54 5.79 -6.24 11.30
C ILE A 54 6.49 -6.72 10.03
N ASP A 55 6.39 -5.91 8.98
CA ASP A 55 7.09 -6.14 7.71
C ASP A 55 8.53 -5.61 7.78
N SER A 56 8.66 -4.37 8.23
CA SER A 56 9.92 -3.63 8.21
C SER A 56 10.08 -2.74 9.44
N ILE A 57 11.30 -2.71 9.98
CA ILE A 57 11.72 -1.86 11.10
C ILE A 57 12.74 -0.85 10.60
N TYR A 58 12.48 0.43 10.89
CA TYR A 58 13.38 1.55 10.63
C TYR A 58 13.83 2.15 11.95
N ILE A 59 15.13 2.34 12.10
CA ILE A 59 15.73 2.88 13.32
C ILE A 59 16.19 4.30 13.02
N PHE A 60 15.60 5.26 13.72
CA PHE A 60 15.91 6.69 13.58
C PHE A 60 16.81 7.14 14.72
N TYR A 61 18.01 7.64 14.40
CA TYR A 61 18.95 8.17 15.39
C TYR A 61 19.21 9.67 15.21
N ASP A 62 19.23 10.39 16.32
CA ASP A 62 19.39 11.86 16.34
C ASP A 62 20.87 12.28 16.46
N ASN A 63 21.76 11.36 16.87
CA ASN A 63 23.19 11.60 17.07
C ASN A 63 24.04 10.47 16.49
N VAL A 64 25.17 10.83 15.88
CA VAL A 64 26.14 9.89 15.28
C VAL A 64 26.74 9.02 16.38
N VAL A 65 26.23 7.81 16.58
CA VAL A 65 26.85 6.83 17.45
C VAL A 65 26.97 5.49 16.72
N ASN A 66 28.17 4.89 16.80
CA ASN A 66 28.61 3.65 16.17
C ASN A 66 27.87 2.40 16.70
N HIS A 67 26.55 2.32 16.59
CA HIS A 67 25.77 1.13 16.96
C HIS A 67 25.42 0.22 15.76
N GLU A 68 25.96 0.52 14.57
CA GLU A 68 25.69 -0.24 13.34
C GLU A 68 26.02 -1.73 13.41
N GLN A 69 26.88 -2.17 14.34
CA GLN A 69 27.41 -3.53 14.34
C GLN A 69 26.38 -4.60 14.76
N ASN A 70 25.43 -4.30 15.65
CA ASN A 70 24.57 -5.34 16.26
C ASN A 70 23.16 -5.41 15.65
N MET A 71 22.71 -4.38 14.93
CA MET A 71 21.32 -4.31 14.48
C MET A 71 21.08 -4.93 13.10
N LYS A 72 22.14 -5.19 12.33
CA LYS A 72 22.09 -5.88 11.03
C LYS A 72 21.79 -7.37 11.14
N GLU A 73 21.79 -7.94 12.34
CA GLU A 73 21.48 -9.35 12.59
C GLU A 73 19.98 -9.66 12.43
N TRP A 74 19.12 -8.65 12.59
CA TRP A 74 17.67 -8.82 12.51
C TRP A 74 17.15 -8.63 11.09
N ARG A 75 16.58 -9.69 10.50
CA ARG A 75 16.11 -9.70 9.10
C ARG A 75 15.12 -8.59 8.75
N LYS A 76 14.30 -8.15 9.72
CA LYS A 76 13.28 -7.12 9.51
C LYS A 76 13.79 -5.69 9.66
N VAL A 77 15.01 -5.50 10.18
CA VAL A 77 15.61 -4.16 10.24
C VAL A 77 16.12 -3.78 8.85
N LYS A 78 15.44 -2.82 8.22
CA LYS A 78 15.75 -2.38 6.85
C LYS A 78 16.81 -1.31 6.81
N ALA A 79 16.79 -0.39 7.77
CA ALA A 79 17.72 0.73 7.79
C ALA A 79 17.87 1.31 9.20
N VAL A 80 19.08 1.83 9.45
CA VAL A 80 19.43 2.65 10.61
C VAL A 80 19.90 3.98 10.03
N VAL A 81 19.14 5.05 10.21
CA VAL A 81 19.39 6.35 9.55
C VAL A 81 19.12 7.54 10.46
N ASN A 82 19.78 8.67 10.18
CA ASN A 82 19.52 9.97 10.82
C ASN A 82 18.69 10.92 9.96
N ASP A 83 18.32 10.49 8.75
CA ASP A 83 17.50 11.28 7.85
C ASP A 83 16.08 10.73 7.80
N ILE A 84 15.14 11.46 8.41
CA ILE A 84 13.73 11.12 8.36
C ILE A 84 13.19 11.18 6.94
N SER A 85 13.79 12.00 6.06
CA SER A 85 13.41 12.11 4.65
C SER A 85 13.66 10.80 3.91
N PHE A 86 14.77 10.12 4.22
CA PHE A 86 15.06 8.79 3.71
C PHE A 86 13.96 7.79 4.10
N ILE A 87 13.55 7.77 5.37
CA ILE A 87 12.46 6.90 5.84
C ILE A 87 11.16 7.24 5.11
N CYS A 88 10.84 8.53 4.97
CA CYS A 88 9.65 8.99 4.25
C CYS A 88 9.65 8.52 2.80
N ASP A 89 10.77 8.60 2.10
CA ASP A 89 10.87 8.20 0.70
C ASP A 89 10.82 6.67 0.54
N GLN A 90 11.41 5.92 1.47
CA GLN A 90 11.25 4.46 1.53
C GLN A 90 9.79 4.06 1.77
N LEU A 91 9.10 4.71 2.71
CA LEU A 91 7.68 4.46 2.96
C LEU A 91 6.82 4.79 1.74
N LYS A 92 7.10 5.90 1.04
CA LYS A 92 6.41 6.24 -0.22
C LYS A 92 6.63 5.17 -1.29
N GLN A 93 7.86 4.68 -1.46
CA GLN A 93 8.16 3.63 -2.44
C GLN A 93 7.45 2.32 -2.09
N ASN A 94 7.50 1.90 -0.81
CA ASN A 94 6.84 0.68 -0.36
C ASN A 94 5.32 0.79 -0.45
N THR A 95 4.73 1.94 -0.11
CA THR A 95 3.30 2.18 -0.26
C THR A 95 2.88 2.12 -1.73
N ARG A 96 3.66 2.72 -2.64
CA ARG A 96 3.43 2.61 -4.09
C ARG A 96 3.52 1.17 -4.60
N GLN A 97 4.46 0.38 -4.08
CA GLN A 97 4.56 -1.03 -4.45
C GLN A 97 3.34 -1.83 -3.96
N CYS A 98 2.83 -1.52 -2.76
CA CYS A 98 1.56 -2.06 -2.27
C CYS A 98 0.38 -1.64 -3.17
N GLU A 99 0.32 -0.38 -3.62
CA GLU A 99 -0.69 0.10 -4.58
C GLU A 99 -0.60 -0.62 -5.94
N LEU A 100 0.62 -0.86 -6.45
CA LEU A 100 0.83 -1.60 -7.69
C LEU A 100 0.39 -3.07 -7.57
N ASN A 101 0.60 -3.70 -6.42
CA ASN A 101 0.12 -5.05 -6.13
C ASN A 101 -1.41 -5.12 -5.98
N LEU A 102 -2.07 -3.98 -5.79
CA LEU A 102 -3.53 -3.85 -5.74
C LEU A 102 -4.14 -3.54 -7.11
N ILE A 103 -3.33 -3.34 -8.15
CA ILE A 103 -3.84 -3.23 -9.52
C ILE A 103 -4.39 -4.61 -9.89
N PRO A 104 -5.72 -4.75 -10.09
CA PRO A 104 -6.34 -6.05 -10.34
C PRO A 104 -5.97 -6.63 -11.71
N ILE A 105 -5.34 -5.83 -12.58
CA ILE A 105 -4.97 -6.19 -13.96
C ILE A 105 -3.58 -5.63 -14.28
N SER A 106 -2.57 -6.49 -14.37
CA SER A 106 -1.25 -6.14 -14.95
C SER A 106 -1.11 -6.80 -16.31
N ILE A 107 -0.96 -5.99 -17.36
CA ILE A 107 -0.82 -6.49 -18.75
C ILE A 107 0.63 -6.90 -19.03
N VAL A 108 1.61 -6.30 -18.35
CA VAL A 108 3.03 -6.62 -18.49
C VAL A 108 3.61 -6.94 -17.12
N SER A 109 4.48 -7.94 -17.02
CA SER A 109 5.14 -8.27 -15.75
C SER A 109 6.12 -7.16 -15.36
N ALA A 110 6.05 -6.68 -14.12
CA ALA A 110 6.93 -5.62 -13.60
C ALA A 110 8.42 -6.03 -13.58
N SER A 111 8.72 -7.33 -13.70
CA SER A 111 10.07 -7.89 -13.67
C SER A 111 10.59 -8.39 -15.03
N SER A 112 9.92 -8.07 -16.15
CA SER A 112 10.26 -8.67 -17.45
C SER A 112 11.55 -8.09 -18.05
N VAL A 113 12.69 -8.60 -17.61
CA VAL A 113 13.96 -8.51 -18.35
C VAL A 113 14.19 -9.79 -19.19
N VAL A 114 13.41 -10.87 -18.99
CA VAL A 114 13.77 -12.18 -19.56
C VAL A 114 12.54 -13.07 -19.85
N ASP A 115 11.64 -12.69 -20.75
CA ASP A 115 10.98 -13.67 -21.63
C ASP A 115 10.28 -12.97 -22.80
N LEU A 116 10.76 -13.20 -24.03
CA LEU A 116 10.13 -12.65 -25.24
C LEU A 116 8.78 -13.35 -25.56
N ASN A 117 8.49 -14.49 -24.91
CA ASN A 117 7.22 -15.20 -25.07
C ASN A 117 6.06 -14.60 -24.23
N GLU A 118 6.33 -13.83 -23.18
CA GLU A 118 5.28 -13.12 -22.42
C GLU A 118 4.64 -11.98 -23.24
N LEU A 119 5.37 -11.45 -24.24
CA LEU A 119 4.87 -10.40 -25.12
C LEU A 119 3.68 -10.89 -25.97
N ASP A 120 3.70 -12.15 -26.41
CA ASP A 120 2.59 -12.75 -27.17
C ASP A 120 1.34 -12.96 -26.30
N GLN A 121 1.51 -13.33 -25.03
CA GLN A 121 0.38 -13.53 -24.11
C GLN A 121 -0.23 -12.21 -23.65
N SER A 122 0.59 -11.21 -23.31
CA SER A 122 0.13 -9.86 -22.97
C SER A 122 -0.59 -9.18 -24.14
N PHE A 123 -0.12 -9.41 -25.36
CA PHE A 123 -0.83 -8.99 -26.57
C PHE A 123 -2.22 -9.63 -26.68
N MET A 124 -2.33 -10.95 -26.47
CA MET A 124 -3.64 -11.63 -26.49
C MET A 124 -4.58 -11.14 -25.37
N TYR A 125 -4.07 -10.93 -24.15
CA TYR A 125 -4.87 -10.40 -23.04
C TYR A 125 -5.31 -8.95 -23.27
N SER A 126 -4.43 -8.10 -23.81
CA SER A 126 -4.78 -6.72 -24.14
C SER A 126 -5.78 -6.65 -25.30
N GLN A 127 -5.66 -7.52 -26.30
CA GLN A 127 -6.61 -7.62 -27.40
C GLN A 127 -7.99 -8.07 -26.89
N LEU A 128 -8.04 -9.11 -26.06
CA LEU A 128 -9.29 -9.60 -25.47
C LEU A 128 -9.94 -8.55 -24.57
N LEU A 129 -9.14 -7.84 -23.75
CA LEU A 129 -9.62 -6.73 -22.92
C LEU A 129 -10.18 -5.60 -23.79
N LYS A 130 -9.46 -5.20 -24.84
CA LYS A 130 -9.91 -4.17 -25.79
C LYS A 130 -11.22 -4.56 -26.45
N GLU A 131 -11.32 -5.79 -26.97
CA GLU A 131 -12.54 -6.30 -27.63
C GLU A 131 -13.70 -6.33 -26.63
N THR A 132 -13.48 -6.85 -25.42
CA THR A 132 -14.49 -6.86 -24.36
C THR A 132 -14.96 -5.45 -24.03
N LEU A 133 -14.04 -4.51 -23.79
CA LEU A 133 -14.37 -3.12 -23.45
C LEU A 133 -15.10 -2.39 -24.59
N LEU A 134 -14.78 -2.68 -25.86
CA LEU A 134 -15.44 -2.07 -27.02
C LEU A 134 -16.82 -2.67 -27.31
N GLU A 135 -17.02 -3.95 -26.99
CA GLU A 135 -18.30 -4.64 -27.16
C GLU A 135 -19.27 -4.41 -25.99
N MET A 136 -18.74 -4.01 -24.83
CA MET A 136 -19.55 -3.65 -23.68
C MET A 136 -20.47 -2.47 -24.00
N LYS A 137 -21.75 -2.63 -23.66
CA LYS A 137 -22.75 -1.56 -23.74
C LYS A 137 -22.71 -0.77 -22.45
N TYR A 138 -22.22 0.47 -22.53
CA TYR A 138 -22.24 1.40 -21.41
C TYR A 138 -23.54 2.22 -21.48
N ASP A 139 -24.53 1.79 -20.71
CA ASP A 139 -25.72 2.59 -20.47
C ASP A 139 -25.64 3.29 -19.11
N ASP A 140 -26.56 4.23 -18.87
CA ASP A 140 -26.63 4.95 -17.59
C ASP A 140 -26.87 4.01 -16.40
N LYS A 141 -27.39 2.80 -16.64
CA LYS A 141 -27.58 1.77 -15.62
C LYS A 141 -26.24 1.20 -15.17
N ALA A 142 -25.34 0.85 -16.08
CA ALA A 142 -24.00 0.38 -15.76
C ALA A 142 -23.20 1.44 -14.99
N LYS A 143 -23.29 2.71 -15.41
CA LYS A 143 -22.71 3.84 -14.67
C LYS A 143 -23.25 3.90 -13.24
N LYS A 144 -24.57 3.84 -13.08
CA LYS A 144 -25.22 3.91 -11.77
C LYS A 144 -24.81 2.74 -10.86
N GLU A 145 -24.81 1.51 -11.39
CA GLU A 145 -24.38 0.32 -10.65
C GLU A 145 -22.92 0.45 -10.18
N PHE A 146 -22.05 1.03 -11.01
CA PHE A 146 -20.66 1.31 -10.64
C PHE A 146 -20.57 2.37 -9.54
N VAL A 147 -21.31 3.47 -9.65
CA VAL A 147 -21.36 4.50 -8.60
C VAL A 147 -21.87 3.94 -7.27
N ASP A 148 -22.96 3.15 -7.30
CA ASP A 148 -23.55 2.52 -6.12
C ASP A 148 -22.56 1.55 -5.46
N PHE A 149 -21.85 0.76 -6.27
CA PHE A 149 -20.76 -0.10 -5.79
C PHE A 149 -19.66 0.72 -5.09
N CYS A 150 -19.18 1.80 -5.71
CA CYS A 150 -18.16 2.66 -5.13
C CYS A 150 -18.62 3.32 -3.82
N ARG A 151 -19.87 3.78 -3.74
CA ARG A 151 -20.44 4.36 -2.51
C ARG A 151 -20.44 3.37 -1.36
N VAL A 152 -20.78 2.10 -1.62
CA VAL A 152 -20.71 1.04 -0.60
C VAL A 152 -19.26 0.81 -0.17
N LEU A 153 -18.35 0.72 -1.15
CA LEU A 153 -16.92 0.45 -0.91
C LEU A 153 -16.25 1.57 -0.09
N TYR A 154 -16.63 2.83 -0.31
CA TYR A 154 -16.03 4.01 0.31
C TYR A 154 -16.96 4.70 1.34
N SER A 155 -17.92 3.96 1.90
CA SER A 155 -18.95 4.49 2.81
C SER A 155 -18.40 5.27 4.01
N ASP A 156 -17.19 4.95 4.48
CA ASP A 156 -16.53 5.64 5.60
C ASP A 156 -15.56 6.76 5.18
N ASN A 157 -15.41 7.05 3.89
CA ASN A 157 -14.44 8.02 3.38
C ASN A 157 -15.11 9.19 2.66
N ASN A 158 -15.39 10.26 3.41
CA ASN A 158 -16.05 11.47 2.91
C ASN A 158 -15.30 12.14 1.74
N VAL A 159 -13.97 12.01 1.67
CA VAL A 159 -13.19 12.57 0.55
C VAL A 159 -13.48 11.79 -0.73
N GLN A 160 -13.44 10.46 -0.66
CA GLN A 160 -13.73 9.59 -1.80
C GLN A 160 -15.20 9.69 -2.24
N LEU A 161 -16.14 9.81 -1.29
CA LEU A 161 -17.54 10.06 -1.59
C LEU A 161 -17.73 11.36 -2.37
N GLY A 162 -17.02 12.43 -2.00
CA GLY A 162 -17.03 13.68 -2.77
C GLY A 162 -16.56 13.52 -4.21
N ILE A 163 -15.50 12.73 -4.43
CA ILE A 163 -14.99 12.42 -5.79
C ILE A 163 -16.02 11.60 -6.58
N ILE A 164 -16.69 10.64 -5.93
CA ILE A 164 -17.73 9.82 -6.57
C ILE A 164 -18.94 10.69 -6.97
N ASP A 165 -19.35 11.63 -6.12
CA ASP A 165 -20.44 12.56 -6.42
C ASP A 165 -20.10 13.51 -7.57
N GLU A 166 -18.84 13.97 -7.64
CA GLU A 166 -18.32 14.73 -8.78
C GLU A 166 -18.36 13.91 -10.06
N PHE A 167 -17.83 12.68 -10.02
CA PHE A 167 -17.86 11.77 -11.16
C PHE A 167 -19.30 11.52 -11.66
N GLU A 168 -20.25 11.19 -10.77
CA GLU A 168 -21.63 10.90 -11.18
C GLU A 168 -22.28 12.09 -11.90
N ARG A 169 -22.03 13.30 -11.39
CA ARG A 169 -22.58 14.55 -11.92
C ARG A 169 -21.93 14.95 -13.24
N ASP A 170 -20.61 14.87 -13.31
CA ASP A 170 -19.83 15.50 -14.39
C ASP A 170 -19.45 14.50 -15.50
N TYR A 171 -19.78 13.21 -15.35
CA TYR A 171 -19.44 12.12 -16.29
C TYR A 171 -19.72 12.44 -17.76
N HIS A 172 -20.87 13.06 -18.07
CA HIS A 172 -21.25 13.35 -19.46
C HIS A 172 -20.75 14.71 -19.96
N LEU A 173 -20.18 15.55 -19.09
CA LEU A 173 -19.60 16.84 -19.48
C LEU A 173 -18.28 16.65 -20.25
N HIS A 174 -17.65 15.48 -20.08
CA HIS A 174 -16.44 15.10 -20.77
C HIS A 174 -16.74 13.97 -21.75
N SER A 175 -16.38 14.15 -23.02
CA SER A 175 -16.34 13.01 -23.95
C SER A 175 -15.18 12.10 -23.55
N PRO A 176 -15.31 10.76 -23.67
CA PRO A 176 -14.17 9.87 -23.61
C PRO A 176 -13.08 10.39 -24.55
N ILE A 177 -11.84 10.46 -24.07
CA ILE A 177 -10.70 10.89 -24.88
C ILE A 177 -10.60 9.95 -26.08
N TRP A 178 -10.69 10.51 -27.28
CA TRP A 178 -10.39 9.84 -28.55
C TRP A 178 -8.92 10.03 -28.90
#